data_AF-A0A0J8S1I4-F1
#
_entry.id   AF-A0A0J8S1I4-F1
#
_cell.length_a   1.000
_cell.length_b   1.000
_cell.length_c   1.000
_cell.angle_alpha   90.00
_cell.angle_beta   90.00
_cell.angle_gamma   90.00
#
_symmetry.space_group_name_H-M   'P 1'
#
loop_
_entity.id
_entity.type
_entity.pdbx_description
1 polymer ?
#
loop_
_entity_poly.entity_id
_entity_poly.type
_entity_poly.pdbx_seq_one_letter_code
_entity_poly.pdbx_strand_id
1 'polypeptide(L)'
;MVLCGLIAAFFSGQANIKLEAYGYAIADATKAIELDPSYVKAYWRRAVANTAILNSREALKDFKTVVRKAPNDRDAKLKLAECEKLVRRIEFEKAIEVAEPPSAFEGLDIEAIKVEESYDGVHLGDEMTQEFIDDMIERLKNGKKIHKKYAYRS
;
A
#
# COMPACT_ATOMS: atom_id res chain seq x y z
N MET A 1 -33.35 8.33 31.27
CA MET A 1 -32.44 9.27 30.56
C MET A 1 -31.56 8.58 29.51
N VAL A 2 -31.08 7.34 29.72
CA VAL A 2 -30.23 6.58 28.76
C VAL A 2 -30.89 6.38 27.37
N LEU A 3 -32.20 6.10 27.33
CA LEU A 3 -32.93 5.88 26.07
C LEU A 3 -32.93 7.12 25.14
N CYS A 4 -33.00 8.33 25.72
CA CYS A 4 -33.09 9.57 24.93
C CYS A 4 -31.74 9.91 24.24
N GLY A 5 -30.62 9.65 24.92
CA GLY A 5 -29.27 9.84 24.36
C GLY A 5 -28.95 8.87 23.22
N LEU A 6 -29.32 7.60 23.36
CA LEU A 6 -29.16 6.58 22.31
C LEU A 6 -30.00 6.89 21.06
N ILE A 7 -31.21 7.42 21.26
CA ILE A 7 -32.09 7.83 20.16
C ILE A 7 -31.54 9.08 19.45
N ALA A 8 -31.03 10.07 20.20
CA ALA A 8 -30.40 11.26 19.62
C ALA A 8 -29.16 10.89 18.79
N ALA A 9 -28.26 10.06 19.33
CA ALA A 9 -27.10 9.53 18.60
C ALA A 9 -27.52 8.65 17.39
N PHE A 10 -28.68 7.99 17.48
CA PHE A 10 -29.24 7.23 16.36
C PHE A 10 -29.71 8.15 15.22
N PHE A 11 -30.35 9.28 15.47
CA PHE A 11 -30.75 10.16 14.38
C PHE A 11 -29.57 10.99 13.84
N SER A 12 -28.69 11.49 14.72
CA SER A 12 -27.51 12.27 14.31
C SER A 12 -26.53 11.44 13.49
N GLY A 13 -26.19 10.22 13.93
CA GLY A 13 -25.24 9.37 13.22
C GLY A 13 -25.73 8.94 11.83
N GLN A 14 -27.05 8.81 11.61
CA GLN A 14 -27.57 8.49 10.28
C GLN A 14 -27.57 9.73 9.38
N ALA A 15 -27.90 10.90 9.92
CA ALA A 15 -27.84 12.17 9.21
C ALA A 15 -26.40 12.52 8.80
N ASN A 16 -25.43 12.33 9.70
CA ASN A 16 -24.02 12.62 9.45
C ASN A 16 -23.40 11.71 8.40
N ILE A 17 -23.79 10.42 8.33
CA ILE A 17 -23.38 9.54 7.22
C ILE A 17 -23.95 10.03 5.88
N LYS A 18 -25.20 10.51 5.87
CA LYS A 18 -25.85 11.07 4.65
C LYS A 18 -25.27 12.43 4.24
N LEU A 19 -24.73 13.19 5.19
CA LEU A 19 -24.07 14.48 4.98
C LEU A 19 -22.55 14.33 4.71
N GLU A 20 -22.06 13.10 4.52
CA GLU A 20 -20.63 12.78 4.35
C GLU A 20 -19.72 13.25 5.51
N ALA A 21 -20.33 13.60 6.65
CA ALA A 21 -19.69 14.03 7.88
C ALA A 21 -19.22 12.81 8.70
N TYR A 22 -18.38 11.95 8.10
CA TYR A 22 -18.00 10.65 8.66
C TYR A 22 -17.26 10.74 10.00
N GLY A 23 -16.45 11.80 10.21
CA GLY A 23 -15.76 12.02 11.48
C GLY A 23 -16.72 12.22 12.67
N TYR A 24 -17.77 13.01 12.47
CA TYR A 24 -18.82 13.20 13.48
C TYR A 24 -19.64 11.92 13.69
N ALA A 25 -19.92 11.17 12.61
CA ALA A 25 -20.60 9.88 12.72
C ALA A 25 -19.81 8.85 13.55
N ILE A 26 -18.47 8.83 13.43
CA ILE A 26 -17.60 7.98 14.24
C ILE A 26 -17.62 8.40 15.71
N ALA A 27 -17.55 9.71 15.99
CA ALA A 27 -17.61 10.23 17.36
C ALA A 27 -18.94 9.90 18.04
N ASP A 28 -20.06 10.11 17.34
CA ASP A 28 -21.40 9.80 17.83
C ASP A 28 -21.58 8.29 18.07
N ALA A 29 -21.11 7.47 17.13
CA ALA A 29 -21.19 6.01 17.28
C ALA A 29 -20.30 5.51 18.43
N THR A 30 -19.14 6.14 18.65
CA THR A 30 -18.25 5.79 19.77
C THR A 30 -18.88 6.11 21.11
N LYS A 31 -19.48 7.30 21.27
CA LYS A 31 -20.27 7.65 22.46
C LYS A 31 -21.43 6.68 22.67
N ALA A 32 -22.13 6.29 21.60
CA ALA A 32 -23.22 5.33 21.69
C ALA A 32 -22.74 3.94 22.16
N ILE A 33 -21.55 3.51 21.77
CA ILE A 33 -20.92 2.27 22.23
C ILE A 33 -20.46 2.38 23.70
N GLU A 34 -19.94 3.53 24.12
CA GLU A 34 -19.57 3.79 25.52
C GLU A 34 -20.79 3.77 26.44
N LEU A 35 -21.92 4.31 25.98
CA LEU A 35 -23.19 4.29 26.71
C LEU A 35 -23.83 2.89 26.72
N ASP A 36 -23.78 2.17 25.60
CA ASP A 36 -24.29 0.81 25.49
C ASP A 36 -23.40 -0.07 24.60
N PRO A 37 -22.49 -0.86 25.21
CA PRO A 37 -21.62 -1.79 24.47
C PRO A 37 -22.37 -2.92 23.75
N SER A 38 -23.66 -3.13 24.06
CA SER A 38 -24.51 -4.11 23.39
C SER A 38 -25.11 -3.58 22.09
N TYR A 39 -25.02 -2.27 21.84
CA TYR A 39 -25.73 -1.61 20.75
C TYR A 39 -25.14 -1.87 19.36
N VAL A 40 -25.58 -2.97 18.73
CA VAL A 40 -25.08 -3.47 17.43
C VAL A 40 -25.12 -2.40 16.32
N LYS A 41 -26.17 -1.57 16.28
CA LYS A 41 -26.31 -0.54 15.24
C LYS A 41 -25.23 0.54 15.33
N ALA A 42 -24.71 0.84 16.52
CA ALA A 42 -23.60 1.80 16.64
C ALA A 42 -22.31 1.24 16.03
N TYR A 43 -21.98 -0.04 16.28
CA TYR A 43 -20.86 -0.70 15.61
C TYR A 43 -21.03 -0.70 14.09
N TRP A 44 -22.24 -0.98 13.58
CA TRP A 44 -22.52 -0.91 12.14
C TRP A 44 -22.23 0.48 11.55
N ARG A 45 -22.74 1.54 12.20
CA ARG A 45 -22.55 2.92 11.74
C ARG A 45 -21.09 3.35 11.78
N ARG A 46 -20.37 2.98 12.85
CA ARG A 46 -18.95 3.25 12.98
C ARG A 46 -18.15 2.50 11.91
N ALA A 47 -18.51 1.25 11.61
CA ALA A 47 -17.88 0.47 10.54
C ALA A 47 -18.08 1.11 9.15
N VAL A 48 -19.31 1.54 8.85
CA VAL A 48 -19.64 2.21 7.57
C VAL A 48 -18.88 3.53 7.44
N ALA A 49 -18.87 4.36 8.49
CA ALA A 49 -18.14 5.62 8.47
C ALA A 49 -16.62 5.42 8.36
N ASN A 50 -16.05 4.45 9.08
CA ASN A 50 -14.63 4.08 8.96
C ASN A 50 -14.28 3.56 7.57
N THR A 51 -15.19 2.81 6.92
CA THR A 51 -14.98 2.36 5.54
C THR A 51 -14.94 3.54 4.56
N ALA A 52 -15.79 4.55 4.77
CA ALA A 52 -15.85 5.74 3.91
C ALA A 52 -14.58 6.60 4.00
N ILE A 53 -13.93 6.67 5.17
CA ILE A 53 -12.66 7.38 5.37
C ILE A 53 -11.41 6.51 5.09
N LEU A 54 -11.58 5.37 4.39
CA LEU A 54 -10.53 4.39 4.06
C LEU A 54 -9.86 3.73 5.27
N ASN A 55 -10.39 3.91 6.48
CA ASN A 55 -9.91 3.25 7.70
C ASN A 55 -10.45 1.82 7.82
N SER A 56 -10.10 1.00 6.83
CA SER A 56 -10.66 -0.34 6.61
C SER A 56 -10.33 -1.33 7.74
N ARG A 57 -9.22 -1.13 8.45
CA ARG A 57 -8.81 -1.98 9.58
C ARG A 57 -9.72 -1.82 10.79
N GLU A 58 -10.09 -0.60 11.14
CA GLU A 58 -11.03 -0.35 12.23
C GLU A 58 -12.46 -0.76 11.85
N ALA A 59 -12.86 -0.49 10.59
CA ALA A 59 -14.14 -0.96 10.07
C ALA A 59 -14.28 -2.49 10.18
N LEU A 60 -13.21 -3.24 9.89
CA LEU A 60 -13.21 -4.70 9.96
C LEU A 60 -13.50 -5.21 11.39
N LYS A 61 -12.92 -4.58 12.42
CA LYS A 61 -13.16 -4.97 13.82
C LYS A 61 -14.63 -4.77 14.22
N ASP A 62 -15.20 -3.64 13.79
CA ASP A 62 -16.60 -3.33 14.05
C ASP A 62 -17.55 -4.28 13.31
N PHE A 63 -17.32 -4.56 12.02
CA PHE A 63 -18.10 -5.54 11.28
C PHE A 63 -18.02 -6.95 11.87
N LYS A 64 -16.85 -7.39 12.33
CA LYS A 64 -16.72 -8.67 13.05
C LYS A 64 -17.56 -8.69 14.33
N THR A 65 -17.62 -7.58 15.05
CA THR A 65 -18.46 -7.45 16.23
C THR A 65 -19.94 -7.50 15.89
N VAL A 66 -20.37 -6.86 14.80
CA VAL A 66 -21.74 -6.93 14.30
C VAL A 66 -22.13 -8.36 13.94
N VAL A 67 -21.32 -9.07 13.14
CA VAL A 67 -21.60 -10.47 12.76
C VAL A 67 -21.63 -11.39 13.98
N ARG A 68 -20.75 -11.18 14.96
CA ARG A 68 -20.76 -11.96 16.22
C ARG A 68 -22.05 -11.76 17.02
N LYS A 69 -22.58 -10.53 17.06
CA LYS A 69 -23.81 -10.21 17.81
C LYS A 69 -25.09 -10.54 17.02
N ALA A 70 -25.04 -10.50 15.70
CA ALA A 70 -26.15 -10.81 14.79
C ALA A 70 -25.72 -11.85 13.73
N PRO A 71 -25.49 -13.12 14.12
CA PRO A 71 -24.95 -14.14 13.22
C PRO A 71 -25.92 -14.57 12.11
N ASN A 72 -27.20 -14.25 12.21
CA ASN A 72 -28.19 -14.53 11.16
C ASN A 72 -28.39 -13.36 10.19
N ASP A 73 -27.73 -12.23 10.40
CA ASP A 73 -27.82 -11.08 9.51
C ASP A 73 -26.95 -11.32 8.26
N ARG A 74 -27.61 -11.50 7.11
CA ARG A 74 -26.95 -11.72 5.82
C ARG A 74 -26.22 -10.48 5.34
N ASP A 75 -26.78 -9.29 5.56
CA ASP A 75 -26.16 -8.03 5.15
C ASP A 75 -24.89 -7.77 5.95
N ALA A 76 -24.89 -8.12 7.24
CA ALA A 76 -23.70 -8.05 8.07
C ALA A 76 -22.56 -8.93 7.58
N LYS A 77 -22.87 -10.16 7.17
CA LYS A 77 -21.87 -11.08 6.58
C LYS A 77 -21.33 -10.58 5.25
N LEU A 78 -22.20 -10.04 4.40
CA LEU A 78 -21.80 -9.46 3.11
C LEU A 78 -20.85 -8.27 3.32
N LYS A 79 -21.19 -7.33 4.20
CA LYS A 79 -20.33 -6.18 4.52
C LYS A 79 -19.00 -6.57 5.15
N LEU A 80 -19.00 -7.59 6.02
CA LEU A 80 -17.75 -8.13 6.55
C LEU A 80 -16.85 -8.67 5.42
N ALA A 81 -17.40 -9.49 4.52
CA ALA A 81 -16.65 -10.06 3.40
C ALA A 81 -16.14 -8.99 2.42
N GLU A 82 -16.94 -7.95 2.15
CA GLU A 82 -16.51 -6.78 1.37
C GLU A 82 -15.32 -6.06 2.04
N CYS A 83 -15.41 -5.82 3.34
CA CYS A 83 -14.36 -5.16 4.12
C CYS A 83 -13.06 -5.99 4.16
N GLU A 84 -13.17 -7.32 4.32
CA GLU A 84 -12.02 -8.24 4.28
C GLU A 84 -11.31 -8.23 2.94
N LYS A 85 -12.07 -8.20 1.83
CA LYS A 85 -11.49 -8.08 0.49
C LYS A 85 -10.76 -6.75 0.32
N LEU A 86 -11.33 -5.65 0.83
CA LEU A 86 -10.73 -4.32 0.76
C LEU A 86 -9.41 -4.27 1.54
N VAL A 87 -9.39 -4.78 2.78
CA VAL A 87 -8.17 -4.84 3.60
C VAL A 87 -7.09 -5.69 2.93
N ARG A 88 -7.45 -6.87 2.42
CA ARG A 88 -6.51 -7.74 1.70
C ARG A 88 -5.92 -7.05 0.47
N ARG A 89 -6.75 -6.32 -0.29
CA ARG A 89 -6.30 -5.57 -1.46
C ARG A 89 -5.27 -4.49 -1.07
N ILE A 90 -5.59 -3.69 -0.05
CA ILE A 90 -4.68 -2.65 0.46
C ILE A 90 -3.36 -3.26 0.96
N GLU A 91 -3.41 -4.39 1.66
CA GLU A 91 -2.21 -5.06 2.14
C GLU A 91 -1.37 -5.67 1.01
N PHE A 92 -2.02 -6.19 -0.02
CA PHE A 92 -1.37 -6.69 -1.23
C PHE A 92 -0.70 -5.56 -2.03
N GLU A 93 -1.39 -4.45 -2.23
CA GLU A 93 -0.86 -3.24 -2.89
C GLU A 93 0.40 -2.75 -2.17
N LYS A 94 0.36 -2.64 -0.82
CA LYS A 94 1.53 -2.27 -0.01
C LYS A 94 2.67 -3.27 -0.10
N ALA A 95 2.37 -4.56 -0.17
CA ALA A 95 3.39 -5.59 -0.28
C ALA A 95 4.13 -5.50 -1.63
N ILE A 96 3.42 -5.15 -2.72
CA ILE A 96 4.04 -4.93 -4.03
C ILE A 96 4.92 -3.67 -4.02
N GLU A 97 4.43 -2.57 -3.46
CA GLU A 97 5.17 -1.31 -3.36
C GLU A 97 6.51 -1.48 -2.63
N VAL A 98 6.54 -2.29 -1.58
CA VAL A 98 7.75 -2.56 -0.79
C VAL A 98 8.69 -3.58 -1.47
N ALA A 99 8.19 -4.34 -2.45
CA ALA A 99 8.89 -5.49 -3.02
C ALA A 99 9.64 -5.19 -4.34
N GLU A 100 9.78 -3.94 -4.78
CA GLU A 100 10.75 -3.67 -5.85
C GLU A 100 12.16 -3.93 -5.29
N PRO A 101 12.85 -5.00 -5.74
CA PRO A 101 14.23 -5.20 -5.32
C PRO A 101 15.04 -3.98 -5.79
N PRO A 102 16.07 -3.57 -5.03
CA PRO A 102 17.00 -2.54 -5.49
C PRO A 102 17.43 -2.88 -6.91
N SER A 103 17.56 -1.86 -7.76
CA SER A 103 17.95 -2.06 -9.14
C SER A 103 19.19 -2.95 -9.17
N ALA A 104 19.31 -3.87 -10.14
CA ALA A 104 20.52 -4.68 -10.30
C ALA A 104 21.80 -3.82 -10.41
N PHE A 105 21.65 -2.51 -10.69
CA PHE A 105 22.71 -1.50 -10.67
C PHE A 105 23.15 -1.06 -9.26
N GLU A 106 22.26 -1.01 -8.25
CA GLU A 106 22.57 -0.48 -6.91
C GLU A 106 23.55 -1.34 -6.09
N GLY A 107 23.81 -2.58 -6.50
CA GLY A 107 24.76 -3.49 -5.85
C GLY A 107 26.03 -3.78 -6.65
N LEU A 108 26.23 -3.17 -7.82
CA LEU A 108 27.38 -3.44 -8.68
C LEU A 108 28.57 -2.55 -8.27
N ASP A 109 29.56 -3.16 -7.61
CA ASP A 109 30.88 -2.54 -7.43
C ASP A 109 31.67 -2.64 -8.74
N ILE A 110 31.61 -1.56 -9.53
CA ILE A 110 32.26 -1.45 -10.84
C ILE A 110 33.79 -1.57 -10.73
N GLU A 111 34.37 -1.14 -9.60
CA GLU A 111 35.81 -1.17 -9.36
C GLU A 111 36.32 -2.61 -9.11
N ALA A 112 35.50 -3.43 -8.45
CA ALA A 112 35.79 -4.84 -8.21
C ALA A 112 35.70 -5.72 -9.48
N ILE A 113 35.12 -5.22 -10.58
CA ILE A 113 35.08 -5.94 -11.85
C ILE A 113 36.49 -6.00 -12.44
N LYS A 114 37.08 -7.20 -12.45
CA LYS A 114 38.35 -7.47 -13.14
C LYS A 114 38.11 -7.57 -14.63
N VAL A 115 38.96 -6.90 -15.41
CA VAL A 115 39.02 -7.09 -16.85
C VAL A 115 39.87 -8.34 -17.10
N GLU A 116 39.33 -9.30 -17.85
CA GLU A 116 40.07 -10.50 -18.22
C GLU A 116 41.25 -10.14 -19.15
N GLU A 117 42.37 -10.86 -19.02
CA GLU A 117 43.55 -10.67 -19.89
C GLU A 117 43.25 -10.95 -21.38
N SER A 118 42.13 -11.61 -21.66
CA SER A 118 41.61 -11.88 -23.00
C SER A 118 40.96 -10.66 -23.67
N TYR A 119 40.75 -9.56 -22.93
CA TYR A 119 40.12 -8.35 -23.47
C TYR A 119 41.09 -7.59 -24.38
N ASP A 120 40.77 -7.59 -25.67
CA ASP A 120 41.59 -7.00 -26.75
C ASP A 120 41.28 -5.51 -26.98
N GLY A 121 40.55 -4.85 -26.08
CA GLY A 121 40.07 -3.46 -26.22
C GLY A 121 40.79 -2.41 -25.42
N VAL A 122 40.57 -1.16 -25.81
CA VAL A 122 41.14 -0.01 -25.11
C VAL A 122 40.56 0.02 -23.70
N HIS A 123 41.43 0.16 -22.72
CA HIS A 123 41.04 0.22 -21.32
C HIS A 123 40.72 1.67 -20.97
N LEU A 124 39.49 1.93 -20.51
CA LEU A 124 39.10 3.26 -20.05
C LEU A 124 39.71 3.55 -18.68
N GLY A 125 40.55 4.59 -18.62
CA GLY A 125 41.07 5.16 -17.38
C GLY A 125 40.03 6.02 -16.65
N ASP A 126 40.47 7.04 -15.90
CA ASP A 126 39.55 7.91 -15.14
C ASP A 126 38.81 8.93 -16.00
N GLU A 127 39.34 9.24 -17.19
CA GLU A 127 38.74 10.18 -18.14
C GLU A 127 38.45 9.50 -19.48
N MET A 128 37.43 10.01 -20.18
CA MET A 128 37.06 9.57 -21.52
C MET A 128 38.07 10.07 -22.55
N THR A 129 38.79 9.16 -23.20
CA THR A 129 39.79 9.49 -24.22
C THR A 129 39.24 9.31 -25.64
N GLN A 130 39.77 10.10 -26.59
CA GLN A 130 39.40 9.96 -28.01
C GLN A 130 39.73 8.55 -28.55
N GLU A 131 40.85 7.98 -28.12
CA GLU A 131 41.28 6.62 -28.48
C GLU A 131 40.26 5.56 -28.04
N PHE A 132 39.69 5.69 -26.84
CA PHE A 132 38.64 4.78 -26.37
C PHE A 132 37.34 4.95 -27.17
N ILE A 133 36.97 6.19 -27.50
CA ILE A 133 35.77 6.48 -28.32
C ILE A 133 35.91 5.86 -29.71
N ASP A 134 37.09 5.99 -30.33
CA ASP A 134 37.35 5.46 -31.67
C ASP A 134 37.33 3.93 -31.69
N ASP A 135 38.00 3.27 -30.73
CA ASP A 135 37.96 1.81 -30.54
C ASP A 135 36.54 1.31 -30.22
N MET A 136 35.79 2.04 -29.39
CA MET A 136 34.40 1.73 -29.08
C MET A 136 33.52 1.71 -30.33
N ILE A 137 33.63 2.75 -31.16
CA ILE A 137 32.85 2.89 -32.40
C ILE A 137 33.23 1.77 -33.38
N GLU A 138 34.52 1.48 -33.54
CA GLU A 138 35.00 0.41 -34.43
C GLU A 138 34.55 -0.98 -33.97
N ARG A 139 34.62 -1.26 -32.67
CA ARG A 139 34.13 -2.53 -32.09
C ARG A 139 32.65 -2.74 -32.33
N LEU A 140 31.83 -1.71 -32.06
CA LEU A 140 30.38 -1.80 -32.26
C LEU A 140 30.02 -2.00 -33.74
N LYS A 141 30.72 -1.32 -34.66
CA LYS A 141 30.56 -1.54 -36.12
C LYS A 141 30.89 -2.97 -36.53
N ASN A 142 31.88 -3.57 -35.89
CA ASN A 142 32.32 -4.94 -36.15
C ASN A 142 31.57 -6.01 -35.30
N GLY A 143 30.52 -5.62 -34.56
CA GLY A 143 29.73 -6.53 -33.73
C GLY A 143 30.44 -7.05 -32.48
N LYS A 144 31.62 -6.49 -32.13
CA LYS A 144 32.33 -6.78 -30.88
C LYS A 144 31.67 -6.06 -29.70
N LYS A 145 31.83 -6.61 -28.50
CA LYS A 145 31.25 -6.07 -27.26
C LYS A 145 32.29 -5.27 -26.47
N ILE A 146 31.84 -4.22 -25.80
CA ILE A 146 32.62 -3.47 -24.81
C ILE A 146 32.59 -4.25 -23.49
N HIS A 147 33.68 -4.21 -22.73
CA HIS A 147 33.73 -4.88 -21.44
C HIS A 147 32.71 -4.27 -20.46
N LYS A 148 32.08 -5.11 -19.63
CA LYS A 148 31.03 -4.70 -18.68
C LYS A 148 31.51 -3.59 -17.74
N LYS A 149 32.77 -3.64 -17.31
CA LYS A 149 33.40 -2.60 -16.47
C LYS A 149 33.22 -1.19 -17.07
N TYR A 150 33.38 -1.05 -18.38
CA TYR A 150 33.32 0.24 -19.06
C TYR A 150 31.91 0.61 -19.51
N ALA A 151 31.06 -0.39 -19.79
CA ALA A 151 29.67 -0.16 -20.14
C ALA A 151 28.81 0.36 -18.97
N TYR A 152 29.18 0.02 -17.73
CA TYR A 152 28.48 0.45 -16.52
C TYR A 152 29.13 1.67 -15.83
N ARG A 153 30.25 2.20 -16.36
CA ARG A 153 30.91 3.40 -15.83
C ARG A 153 30.17 4.64 -16.37
N SER A 154 29.36 5.27 -15.53
CA SER A 154 28.60 6.51 -15.81
C SER A 154 29.39 7.76 -15.47
#